data_AF-A0A2C5ZIH7-F1
#
_entry.id   AF-A0A2C5ZIH7-F1
#
_cell.length_a   1.000
_cell.length_b   1.000
_cell.length_c   1.000
_cell.angle_alpha   90.00
_cell.angle_beta   90.00
_cell.angle_gamma   90.00
#
_symmetry.space_group_name_H-M   'P 1'
#
loop_
_entity.id
_entity.type
_entity.pdbx_description
1 polymer ?
#
loop_
_entity_poly.entity_id
_entity_poly.type
_entity_poly.pdbx_seq_one_letter_code
_entity_poly.pdbx_strand_id
1 'polypeptide(L)'
;MTRTTRENGATVIIPKSHKWGPDRCPYDDEAIPAELDVGDATIFVGNVYHAGGANVTRDEARETIGVFLCKGTLRQEENAYLEIPPETAKARGFSPRLLRLLGYGVCPPALGLYHYQDPIKVIFGVEDAETVQK
;
A
#
# COMPACT_ATOMS: atom_id res chain seq x y z
N MET A 1 -10.81 13.46 -0.44
CA MET A 1 -10.50 12.83 -1.74
C MET A 1 -11.33 13.47 -2.85
N THR A 2 -10.74 13.65 -4.03
CA THR A 2 -11.37 14.29 -5.20
C THR A 2 -11.28 13.39 -6.44
N ARG A 3 -12.13 13.66 -7.46
CA ARG A 3 -11.98 13.08 -8.80
C ARG A 3 -10.61 13.46 -9.39
N THR A 4 -9.97 12.55 -10.11
CA THR A 4 -8.74 12.82 -10.85
C THR A 4 -9.03 12.95 -12.34
N THR A 5 -8.49 13.98 -12.97
CA THR A 5 -8.52 14.19 -14.42
C THR A 5 -7.11 14.45 -14.93
N ARG A 6 -6.91 14.39 -16.24
CA ARG A 6 -5.64 14.75 -16.87
C ARG A 6 -5.19 16.15 -16.44
N GLU A 7 -6.11 17.13 -16.47
CA GLU A 7 -5.82 18.54 -16.21
C GLU A 7 -5.50 18.81 -14.75
N ASN A 8 -6.17 18.12 -13.82
CA ASN A 8 -5.92 18.29 -12.38
C ASN A 8 -4.80 17.40 -11.83
N GLY A 9 -4.06 16.74 -12.73
CA GLY A 9 -2.82 16.06 -12.40
C GLY A 9 -3.00 14.61 -11.94
N ALA A 10 -3.96 13.88 -12.53
CA ALA A 10 -4.09 12.43 -12.37
C ALA A 10 -2.73 11.72 -12.45
N THR A 11 -2.54 10.68 -11.62
CA THR A 11 -1.36 9.82 -11.70
C THR A 11 -1.17 9.34 -13.13
N VAL A 12 0.02 9.48 -13.69
CA VAL A 12 0.34 8.97 -15.03
C VAL A 12 1.06 7.64 -14.89
N ILE A 13 0.73 6.68 -15.75
CA ILE A 13 1.32 5.35 -15.77
C ILE A 13 1.73 4.98 -17.20
N ILE A 14 2.78 4.18 -17.34
CA ILE A 14 3.11 3.55 -18.63
C ILE A 14 2.76 2.07 -18.55
N PRO A 15 1.64 1.61 -19.14
CA PRO A 15 1.24 0.21 -19.07
C PRO A 15 2.32 -0.72 -19.62
N LYS A 16 2.44 -1.91 -19.04
CA LYS A 16 3.42 -2.94 -19.42
C LYS A 16 4.90 -2.58 -19.20
N SER A 17 5.22 -1.40 -18.67
CA SER A 17 6.60 -0.99 -18.37
C SER A 17 7.32 -1.87 -17.36
N HIS A 18 6.59 -2.55 -16.48
CA HIS A 18 7.11 -3.59 -15.57
C HIS A 18 7.81 -4.77 -16.26
N LYS A 19 7.71 -4.89 -17.59
CA LYS A 19 8.37 -5.92 -18.39
C LYS A 19 9.63 -5.42 -19.09
N TRP A 20 9.95 -4.13 -18.99
CA TRP A 20 11.09 -3.54 -19.69
C TRP A 20 12.40 -3.91 -19.00
N GLY A 21 13.45 -4.05 -19.81
CA GLY A 21 14.81 -4.18 -19.31
C GLY A 21 15.38 -2.82 -18.84
N PRO A 22 16.57 -2.83 -18.23
CA PRO A 22 17.17 -1.63 -17.64
C PRO A 22 17.61 -0.58 -18.66
N ASP A 23 17.83 -0.96 -19.93
CA ASP A 23 18.39 -0.07 -20.95
C ASP A 23 17.35 0.85 -21.60
N ARG A 24 16.08 0.76 -21.17
CA ARG A 24 14.97 1.50 -21.76
C ARG A 24 14.51 2.64 -20.84
N CYS A 25 14.52 3.85 -21.37
CA CYS A 25 13.98 5.03 -20.71
C CYS A 25 12.46 5.18 -20.97
N PRO A 26 11.66 5.65 -19.99
CA PRO A 26 10.30 6.10 -20.23
C PRO A 26 10.25 7.45 -20.94
N TYR A 27 9.22 7.67 -21.76
CA TYR A 27 8.89 8.97 -22.36
C TYR A 27 7.47 9.41 -21.99
N ASP A 28 7.24 10.72 -21.90
CA ASP A 28 5.98 11.30 -21.43
C ASP A 28 4.79 10.98 -22.34
N ASP A 29 5.01 10.82 -23.64
CA ASP A 29 3.98 10.49 -24.63
C ASP A 29 3.47 9.04 -24.53
N GLU A 30 4.22 8.16 -23.86
CA GLU A 30 3.81 6.80 -23.54
C GLU A 30 2.95 6.72 -22.27
N ALA A 31 2.95 7.79 -21.47
CA ALA A 31 2.26 7.83 -20.19
C ALA A 31 0.79 8.19 -20.39
N ILE A 32 -0.09 7.40 -19.79
CA ILE A 32 -1.54 7.64 -19.79
C ILE A 32 -1.97 8.10 -18.38
N PRO A 33 -2.85 9.12 -18.28
CA PRO A 33 -3.41 9.51 -16.99
C PRO A 33 -4.42 8.47 -16.52
N ALA A 34 -4.34 8.13 -15.24
CA ALA A 34 -5.33 7.37 -14.51
C ALA A 34 -6.41 8.34 -13.99
N GLU A 35 -7.34 8.69 -14.88
CA GLU A 35 -8.53 9.47 -14.52
C GLU A 35 -9.52 8.56 -13.78
N LEU A 36 -9.98 9.01 -12.62
CA LEU A 36 -10.72 8.21 -11.64
C LEU A 36 -11.84 9.04 -11.03
N ASP A 37 -13.04 8.45 -10.91
CA ASP A 37 -14.09 9.00 -10.08
C ASP A 37 -13.86 8.67 -8.59
N VAL A 38 -14.55 9.38 -7.70
CA VAL A 38 -14.44 9.14 -6.25
C VAL A 38 -14.93 7.74 -5.93
N GLY A 39 -14.04 6.90 -5.41
CA GLY A 39 -14.29 5.49 -5.11
C GLY A 39 -13.55 4.54 -6.04
N ASP A 40 -13.09 5.02 -7.19
CA ASP A 40 -12.23 4.23 -8.08
C ASP A 40 -10.80 4.13 -7.53
N ALA A 41 -10.08 3.10 -7.98
CA ALA A 41 -8.68 2.91 -7.66
C ALA A 41 -7.91 2.42 -8.88
N THR A 42 -6.70 2.96 -9.07
CA THR A 42 -5.71 2.39 -9.99
C THR A 42 -4.71 1.56 -9.21
N ILE A 43 -4.54 0.30 -9.62
CA ILE A 43 -3.64 -0.66 -8.97
C ILE A 43 -2.54 -1.03 -9.96
N PHE A 44 -1.28 -0.91 -9.53
CA PHE A 44 -0.12 -1.30 -10.31
C PHE A 44 0.98 -1.90 -9.41
N VAL A 45 1.87 -2.68 -10.01
CA VAL A 45 3.03 -3.25 -9.32
C VAL A 45 4.17 -2.23 -9.24
N GLY A 46 5.00 -2.31 -8.19
CA GLY A 46 6.01 -1.29 -7.88
C GLY A 46 7.10 -1.06 -8.93
N ASN A 47 7.21 -1.92 -9.95
CA ASN A 47 8.13 -1.76 -11.08
C ASN A 47 7.46 -1.22 -12.36
N VAL A 48 6.22 -0.71 -12.29
CA VAL A 48 5.62 0.08 -13.37
C VAL A 48 6.14 1.52 -13.30
N TYR A 49 6.59 2.08 -14.42
CA TYR A 49 6.87 3.51 -14.52
C TYR A 49 5.58 4.31 -14.33
N HIS A 50 5.62 5.24 -13.38
CA HIS A 50 4.50 6.10 -13.02
C HIS A 50 5.02 7.40 -12.40
N ALA A 51 4.18 8.43 -12.40
CA ALA A 51 4.45 9.71 -11.75
C ALA A 51 3.14 10.41 -11.37
N GLY A 52 3.21 11.43 -10.51
CA GLY A 52 2.10 12.37 -10.37
C GLY A 52 1.97 13.24 -11.63
N GLY A 53 0.76 13.37 -12.18
CA GLY A 53 0.52 14.31 -13.28
C GLY A 53 0.62 15.76 -12.80
N ALA A 54 1.00 16.64 -13.71
CA ALA A 54 1.00 18.08 -13.44
C ALA A 54 -0.45 18.60 -13.31
N ASN A 55 -0.76 19.25 -12.19
CA ASN A 55 -2.02 19.97 -12.05
C ASN A 55 -1.86 21.35 -12.72
N VAL A 56 -2.56 21.54 -13.84
CA VAL A 56 -2.52 22.78 -14.65
C VAL A 56 -3.79 23.62 -14.51
N THR A 57 -4.71 23.19 -13.65
CA THR A 57 -5.91 23.96 -13.31
C THR A 57 -5.56 25.19 -12.48
N ARG A 58 -6.46 26.18 -12.43
CA ARG A 58 -6.23 27.42 -11.67
C ARG A 58 -6.79 27.35 -10.25
N ASP A 59 -7.79 26.49 -10.05
CA ASP A 59 -8.70 26.51 -8.91
C ASP A 59 -9.00 25.11 -8.34
N GLU A 60 -8.37 24.03 -8.84
CA GLU A 60 -8.52 22.69 -8.26
C GLU A 60 -7.30 22.28 -7.44
N ALA A 61 -7.56 21.65 -6.29
CA ALA A 61 -6.59 20.88 -5.54
C ALA A 61 -6.97 19.39 -5.62
N ARG A 62 -6.07 18.56 -6.14
CA ARG A 62 -6.30 17.11 -6.26
C ARG A 62 -5.85 16.38 -5.01
N GLU A 63 -6.80 15.72 -4.35
CA GLU A 63 -6.55 14.94 -3.12
C GLU A 63 -6.79 13.45 -3.37
N THR A 64 -5.75 12.64 -3.16
CA THR A 64 -5.78 11.19 -3.33
C THR A 64 -5.11 10.49 -2.15
N ILE A 65 -5.49 9.24 -1.89
CA ILE A 65 -4.82 8.38 -0.90
C ILE A 65 -3.96 7.36 -1.65
N GLY A 66 -2.67 7.31 -1.31
CA GLY A 66 -1.76 6.25 -1.75
C GLY A 66 -1.68 5.16 -0.68
N VAL A 67 -1.77 3.89 -1.10
CA VAL A 67 -1.55 2.74 -0.21
C VAL A 67 -0.45 1.89 -0.83
N PHE A 68 0.69 1.81 -0.13
CA PHE A 68 1.84 1.03 -0.57
C PHE A 68 1.95 -0.25 0.24
N LEU A 69 2.00 -1.39 -0.47
CA LEU A 69 2.13 -2.71 0.14
C LEU A 69 3.47 -3.32 -0.26
N CYS A 70 4.18 -3.88 0.72
CA CYS A 70 5.43 -4.60 0.49
C CYS A 70 5.30 -6.06 0.95
N LYS A 71 6.27 -6.90 0.56
CA LYS A 71 6.38 -8.26 1.10
C LYS A 71 6.65 -8.18 2.60
N GLY A 72 6.14 -9.13 3.38
CA GLY A 72 6.37 -9.18 4.84
C GLY A 72 7.85 -9.36 5.24
N THR A 73 8.73 -9.71 4.30
CA THR A 73 10.18 -9.77 4.50
C THR A 73 10.88 -8.41 4.34
N LEU A 74 10.16 -7.39 3.89
CA LEU A 74 10.67 -6.04 3.66
C LEU A 74 10.17 -5.11 4.77
N ARG A 75 10.95 -4.07 5.06
CA ARG A 75 10.57 -3.04 6.02
C ARG A 75 9.49 -2.15 5.41
N GLN A 76 8.43 -1.87 6.18
CA GLN A 76 7.42 -0.88 5.81
C GLN A 76 8.04 0.53 5.77
N GLU A 77 7.56 1.38 4.86
CA GLU A 77 8.00 2.78 4.79
C GLU A 77 7.58 3.55 6.05
N GLU A 78 6.31 3.39 6.45
CA GLU A 78 5.79 3.82 7.74
C GLU A 78 5.60 2.62 8.67
N ASN A 79 6.07 2.73 9.91
CA ASN A 79 5.89 1.67 10.91
C ASN A 79 4.44 1.69 11.43
N ALA A 80 3.52 1.06 10.70
CA ALA A 80 2.08 1.16 10.95
C ALA A 80 1.66 0.68 12.36
N TYR A 81 2.37 -0.28 12.94
CA TYR A 81 2.11 -0.77 14.30
C TYR A 81 2.58 0.18 15.41
N LEU A 82 3.37 1.22 15.09
CA LEU A 82 3.70 2.32 16.01
C LEU A 82 2.68 3.45 15.89
N GLU A 83 2.26 3.76 14.67
CA GLU A 83 1.23 4.77 14.40
C GLU A 83 -0.15 4.33 14.91
N ILE A 84 -0.45 3.04 14.77
CA ILE A 84 -1.68 2.41 15.26
C ILE A 84 -1.28 1.37 16.29
N PRO A 85 -1.01 1.75 17.54
CA PRO A 85 -0.56 0.82 18.57
C PRO A 85 -1.67 -0.18 18.97
N PRO A 86 -1.32 -1.29 19.65
CA PRO A 86 -2.26 -2.37 19.93
C PRO A 86 -3.54 -1.94 20.65
N GLU A 87 -3.46 -1.01 21.60
CA GLU A 87 -4.63 -0.47 22.30
C GLU A 87 -5.60 0.22 21.35
N THR A 88 -5.09 0.98 20.39
CA THR A 88 -5.90 1.66 19.36
C THR A 88 -6.55 0.66 18.43
N ALA A 89 -5.78 -0.34 17.97
CA ALA A 89 -6.30 -1.39 17.09
C ALA A 89 -7.39 -2.23 17.77
N LYS A 90 -7.23 -2.54 19.07
CA LYS A 90 -8.25 -3.22 19.90
C LYS A 90 -9.50 -2.37 20.08
N ALA A 91 -9.35 -1.10 20.46
CA ALA A 91 -10.47 -0.19 20.67
C ALA A 91 -11.31 0.00 19.40
N ARG A 92 -10.68 -0.03 18.23
CA ARG A 92 -11.35 0.07 16.92
C ARG A 92 -11.89 -1.27 16.40
N GLY A 93 -11.66 -2.39 17.09
CA GLY A 93 -12.17 -3.70 16.70
C GLY A 93 -11.64 -4.18 15.35
N PHE A 94 -10.35 -3.98 15.08
CA PHE A 94 -9.76 -4.38 13.80
C PHE A 94 -9.80 -5.88 13.58
N SER A 95 -10.13 -6.29 12.34
CA SER A 95 -10.19 -7.70 11.97
C SER A 95 -8.79 -8.33 11.95
N PRO A 96 -8.67 -9.66 12.14
CA PRO A 96 -7.39 -10.36 12.05
C PRO A 96 -6.61 -10.05 10.76
N ARG A 97 -7.32 -10.02 9.63
CA ARG A 97 -6.73 -9.68 8.32
C ARG A 97 -6.12 -8.27 8.29
N LEU A 98 -6.79 -7.28 8.87
CA LEU A 98 -6.25 -5.92 8.93
C LEU A 98 -5.05 -5.84 9.87
N LEU A 99 -5.10 -6.50 11.02
CA LEU A 99 -3.97 -6.58 11.96
C LEU A 99 -2.73 -7.16 11.28
N ARG A 100 -2.89 -8.22 10.48
CA ARG A 100 -1.80 -8.81 9.68
C ARG A 100 -1.24 -7.81 8.66
N LEU A 101 -2.11 -7.10 7.96
CA LEU A 101 -1.69 -6.07 6.99
C LEU A 101 -0.89 -4.94 7.64
N LEU A 102 -1.22 -4.57 8.89
CA LEU A 102 -0.51 -3.54 9.66
C LEU A 102 0.82 -4.02 10.24
N GLY A 103 1.15 -5.31 10.11
CA GLY A 103 2.42 -5.88 10.59
C GLY A 103 2.34 -6.58 11.95
N TYR A 104 1.13 -6.85 12.48
CA TYR A 104 0.97 -7.64 13.71
C TYR A 104 1.00 -9.16 13.48
N GLY A 105 1.28 -9.60 12.26
CA GLY A 105 1.45 -11.02 11.92
C GLY A 105 2.89 -11.38 11.61
N VAL A 106 3.21 -12.66 11.75
CA VAL A 106 4.48 -13.21 11.27
C VAL A 106 4.47 -13.29 9.74
N CYS A 107 5.60 -12.98 9.12
CA CYS A 107 5.89 -13.40 7.75
C CYS A 107 6.54 -14.80 7.82
N PRO A 108 5.86 -15.87 7.36
CA PRO A 108 6.40 -17.22 7.42
C PRO A 108 7.72 -17.33 6.63
N PRO A 109 8.67 -18.17 7.09
CA PRO A 109 8.56 -19.08 8.24
C PRO A 109 8.97 -18.49 9.60
N ALA A 110 9.64 -17.33 9.66
CA ALA A 110 10.27 -16.88 10.91
C ALA A 110 10.55 -15.37 11.07
N LEU A 111 9.88 -14.48 10.34
CA LEU A 111 10.11 -13.03 10.45
C LEU A 111 8.94 -12.32 11.15
N GLY A 112 9.26 -11.38 12.06
CA GLY A 112 8.24 -10.60 12.78
C GLY A 112 7.68 -11.30 14.04
N LEU A 113 8.44 -12.18 14.69
CA LEU A 113 8.04 -12.85 15.93
C LEU A 113 8.02 -11.88 17.12
N TYR A 114 7.11 -12.11 18.06
CA TYR A 114 7.08 -11.45 19.37
C TYR A 114 7.02 -12.51 20.47
N HIS A 115 7.97 -12.46 21.42
CA HIS A 115 8.18 -13.54 22.41
C HIS A 115 8.26 -14.94 21.78
N TYR A 116 8.95 -15.04 20.63
CA TYR A 116 9.08 -16.26 19.81
C TYR A 116 7.76 -16.85 19.28
N GLN A 117 6.67 -16.10 19.35
CA GLN A 117 5.33 -16.49 18.89
C GLN A 117 4.79 -15.50 17.85
N ASP A 118 3.62 -15.82 17.29
CA ASP A 118 2.87 -14.89 16.45
C ASP A 118 2.35 -13.71 17.30
N PRO A 119 2.70 -12.45 16.97
CA PRO A 119 2.26 -11.30 17.75
C PRO A 119 0.74 -11.20 17.83
N ILE A 120 -0.01 -11.64 16.82
CA ILE A 120 -1.47 -11.55 16.85
C ILE A 120 -2.05 -12.43 17.97
N LYS A 121 -1.46 -13.60 18.20
CA LYS A 121 -1.84 -14.53 19.26
C LYS A 121 -1.55 -13.94 20.63
N VAL A 122 -0.33 -13.44 20.81
CA VAL A 122 0.13 -12.91 22.10
C VAL A 122 -0.57 -11.60 22.47
N ILE A 123 -0.76 -10.70 21.52
CA ILE A 123 -1.26 -9.35 21.77
C ILE A 123 -2.79 -9.30 21.71
N PHE A 124 -3.42 -10.01 20.78
CA PHE A 124 -4.86 -9.92 20.51
C PHE A 124 -5.66 -11.19 20.87
N GLY A 125 -4.99 -12.28 21.25
CA GLY A 125 -5.66 -13.55 21.58
C GLY A 125 -6.29 -14.23 20.36
N VAL A 126 -5.83 -13.89 19.15
CA VAL A 126 -6.38 -14.43 17.89
C VAL A 126 -5.56 -15.63 17.44
N GLU A 127 -6.23 -16.76 17.21
CA GLU A 127 -5.67 -17.92 16.53
C GLU A 127 -6.56 -18.28 15.33
N ASP A 128 -5.98 -18.28 14.13
CA ASP A 128 -6.65 -18.61 12.88
C ASP A 128 -5.76 -19.47 11.96
N ALA A 129 -6.20 -19.70 10.72
CA ALA A 129 -5.48 -20.52 9.76
C ALA A 129 -4.10 -19.97 9.33
N GLU A 130 -3.84 -18.68 9.55
CA GLU A 130 -2.57 -18.02 9.23
C GLU A 130 -1.63 -17.96 10.44
N THR A 131 -2.09 -18.32 11.64
CA THR A 131 -1.27 -18.28 12.86
C THR A 131 -0.15 -19.30 12.79
N VAL A 132 1.09 -18.81 12.90
CA VAL A 132 2.29 -19.68 12.92
C VAL A 132 2.44 -20.35 14.28
N GLN A 133 2.24 -21.67 14.32
CA GLN A 133 2.47 -22.49 15.51
C GLN A 133 3.97 -22.83 15.60
N LYS A 134 4.60 -22.45 16.72
CA LYS A 134 5.98 -22.82 17.06
C LYS A 134 6.02 -23.46 18.43
#